data_AF-A0A6A4QUT8-F1
#
_entry.id   AF-A0A6A4QUT8-F1
#
_cell.length_a   1.000
_cell.length_b   1.000
_cell.length_c   1.000
_cell.angle_alpha   90.00
_cell.angle_beta   90.00
_cell.angle_gamma   90.00
#
_symmetry.space_group_name_H-M   'P 1'
#
loop_
_entity.id
_entity.type
_entity.pdbx_description
1 polymer ?
#
loop_
_entity_poly.entity_id
_entity_poly.type
_entity_poly.pdbx_seq_one_letter_code
_entity_poly.pdbx_strand_id
1 'polypeptide(L)' 'MVEASNLGHSMYAVSMQRCYLVMLNPKRIGSTNAVVARLEIPRHLNFPLGFHGFWAAK' A
#
# COMPACT_ATOMS: atom_id res chain seq x y z
N MET A 1 -13.80 -21.79 15.34
CA MET A 1 -14.91 -21.50 14.41
C MET A 1 -15.49 -20.17 14.87
N VAL A 2 -15.30 -18.99 14.26
CA VAL A 2 -15.11 -18.59 12.85
C VAL A 2 -14.10 -17.41 12.78
N GLU A 3 -13.19 -17.51 11.81
CA GLU A 3 -12.31 -16.54 11.13
C GLU A 3 -11.87 -15.19 11.76
N ALA A 4 -10.58 -15.12 12.10
CA ALA A 4 -9.78 -13.91 12.28
C ALA A 4 -8.99 -13.53 11.00
N SER A 5 -9.57 -13.73 9.81
CA SER A 5 -8.86 -13.62 8.52
C SER A 5 -8.77 -12.19 7.95
N ASN A 6 -9.33 -11.16 8.59
CA ASN A 6 -9.39 -9.80 8.02
C ASN A 6 -8.70 -8.67 8.81
N LEU A 7 -8.05 -8.96 9.94
CA LEU A 7 -7.33 -7.95 10.76
C LEU A 7 -5.80 -7.99 10.61
N GLY A 8 -5.25 -8.97 9.88
CA GLY A 8 -3.80 -9.22 9.84
C GLY A 8 -2.99 -8.31 8.90
N HIS A 9 -3.61 -7.63 7.94
CA HIS A 9 -2.86 -6.96 6.86
C HIS A 9 -2.26 -5.61 7.29
N SER A 10 -2.97 -4.83 8.10
CA SER A 10 -2.49 -3.51 8.55
C SER A 10 -1.36 -3.64 9.57
N MET A 11 -1.51 -4.53 10.56
CA MET A 11 -0.46 -4.79 11.56
C MET A 11 0.82 -5.36 10.93
N TYR A 12 0.71 -6.19 9.88
CA TYR A 12 1.85 -6.75 9.18
C TYR A 12 2.68 -5.69 8.43
N ALA A 13 2.03 -4.71 7.79
CA ALA A 13 2.72 -3.61 7.11
C ALA A 13 3.49 -2.70 8.10
N VAL A 14 2.91 -2.44 9.27
CA VAL A 14 3.53 -1.63 10.33
C VAL A 14 4.72 -2.35 10.98
N SER A 15 4.64 -3.68 11.19
CA SER A 15 5.74 -4.44 11.84
C SER A 15 6.97 -4.60 10.94
N MET A 16 6.78 -4.62 9.62
CA MET A 16 7.86 -4.83 8.66
C MET A 16 8.62 -3.54 8.29
N GLN A 17 8.14 -2.35 8.67
CA GLN A 17 8.71 -1.04 8.28
C GLN A 17 8.95 -0.86 6.77
N ARG A 18 8.33 -1.69 5.92
CA ARG A 18 8.49 -1.63 4.46
C ARG A 18 7.22 -1.06 3.87
N CYS A 19 7.29 0.21 3.49
CA CYS A 19 6.22 0.90 2.79
C CYS A 19 6.59 1.07 1.33
N TYR A 20 5.61 0.86 0.45
CA TYR A 20 5.77 1.02 -0.99
C TYR A 20 4.75 2.02 -1.49
N LEU A 21 5.18 2.92 -2.39
CA LEU A 21 4.26 3.60 -3.28
C LEU A 21 3.98 2.66 -4.45
N VAL A 22 2.74 2.21 -4.54
CA VAL A 22 2.30 1.27 -5.58
C VAL A 22 1.48 2.03 -6.61
N MET A 23 1.83 1.85 -7.89
CA MET A 23 1.03 2.36 -9.01
C MET A 23 0.19 1.20 -9.57
N LEU A 24 -1.10 1.46 -9.76
CA LEU A 24 -2.06 0.48 -10.26
C LEU A 24 -2.60 0.91 -11.62
N ASN A 25 -2.85 -0.06 -12.49
CA ASN A 25 -3.69 0.15 -13.66
C ASN A 25 -5.16 0.11 -13.20
N PRO A 26 -5.90 1.24 -13.27
CA PRO A 26 -7.27 1.31 -12.76
C PRO A 26 -8.21 0.33 -13.45
N LYS A 27 -7.97 -0.02 -14.72
CA LYS A 27 -8.81 -0.95 -15.49
C LYS A 27 -8.64 -2.41 -15.08
N ARG A 28 -7.63 -2.73 -14.26
CA ARG A 28 -7.27 -4.10 -13.87
C ARG A 28 -7.33 -4.32 -12.36
N ILE A 29 -7.83 -3.35 -11.60
CA ILE A 29 -8.00 -3.49 -10.14
C ILE A 29 -8.85 -4.74 -9.87
N GLY A 30 -8.41 -5.59 -8.92
CA GLY A 30 -9.01 -6.88 -8.63
C GLY A 30 -8.47 -8.06 -9.44
N SER A 31 -7.59 -7.83 -10.42
CA SER A 31 -6.91 -8.87 -11.20
C SER A 31 -5.46 -9.08 -10.74
N THR A 32 -4.85 -10.22 -11.11
CA THR A 32 -3.48 -10.60 -10.73
C THR A 32 -2.37 -9.65 -11.19
N ASN A 33 -2.62 -8.86 -12.24
CA ASN A 33 -1.62 -8.00 -12.89
C ASN A 33 -2.02 -6.51 -12.87
N ALA A 34 -2.60 -6.06 -11.76
CA ALA A 34 -3.02 -4.68 -11.56
C ALA A 34 -1.84 -3.73 -11.26
N VAL A 35 -0.78 -4.23 -10.63
CA VAL A 35 0.39 -3.43 -10.24
C VAL A 35 1.28 -3.17 -11.45
N VAL A 36 1.53 -1.89 -11.75
CA VAL A 36 2.41 -1.47 -12.86
C VAL A 36 3.80 -1.07 -12.40
N ALA A 37 3.92 -0.57 -11.16
CA ALA A 37 5.21 -0.22 -10.55
C ALA A 37 5.12 -0.28 -9.02
N ARG A 38 6.27 -0.53 -8.39
CA ARG A 38 6.46 -0.47 -6.94
C ARG A 38 7.71 0.33 -6.65
N LEU A 39 7.59 1.35 -5.81
CA LEU A 39 8.70 2.13 -5.31
C LEU A 39 8.81 1.92 -3.79
N GLU A 40 9.94 1.37 -3.33
CA GLU A 40 10.20 1.25 -1.89
C GLU A 40 10.47 2.63 -1.29
N ILE A 41 9.74 2.97 -0.22
CA ILE A 41 9.88 4.25 0.47
C ILE A 41 11.03 4.13 1.49
N PRO A 42 11.98 5.07 1.50
CA PRO A 42 13.02 5.11 2.52
C PRO A 42 12.44 5.11 3.93
N ARG A 43 13.04 4.34 4.86
CA ARG A 43 12.52 4.17 6.23
C ARG A 43 12.25 5.49 6.97
N HIS A 44 13.07 6.52 6.75
CA HIS A 44 12.93 7.83 7.39
C HIS A 44 11.77 8.68 6.82
N LEU A 45 11.21 8.28 5.68
CA LEU A 45 10.00 8.87 5.07
C LEU A 45 8.79 7.93 5.22
N ASN A 46 8.90 6.91 6.07
CA ASN A 46 7.82 5.97 6.28
C ASN A 46 6.78 6.58 7.22
N PHE A 47 5.59 6.85 6.70
CA PHE A 47 4.44 7.34 7.46
C PHE A 47 3.44 6.19 7.63
N PRO A 48 3.37 5.55 8.81
CA PRO A 48 2.51 4.38 9.03
C PRO A 48 1.00 4.72 8.97
N LEU A 49 0.65 6.01 9.07
CA LEU A 49 -0.71 6.54 8.93
C LEU A 49 -0.64 7.78 8.02
N GLY A 50 -1.28 7.72 6.86
CA GLY A 50 -1.33 8.83 5.92
C GLY A 50 -2.49 9.78 6.19
N PHE A 51 -2.32 11.06 5.82
CA PHE A 51 -3.41 12.03 5.65
C PHE A 51 -3.83 12.10 4.17
N HIS A 52 -4.72 13.03 3.82
CA HIS A 52 -5.13 13.25 2.44
C HIS A 52 -3.99 13.82 1.59
N GLY A 53 -3.79 13.26 0.39
CA GLY A 53 -2.86 13.75 -0.61
C GLY A 53 -3.58 14.20 -1.88
N PHE A 54 -2.92 15.03 -2.69
CA PHE A 54 -3.40 15.47 -4.00
C PHE A 54 -2.32 15.26 -5.06
N TRP A 55 -2.75 14.96 -6.28
CA TRP A 55 -1.87 14.87 -7.44
C TRP A 55 -1.81 16.23 -8.15
N ALA A 56 -0.69 16.93 -8.00
CA ALA A 56 -0.44 18.16 -8.74
C ALA A 56 0.12 17.81 -10.12
N ALA A 57 -0.69 18.01 -11.17
CA ALA A 57 -0.18 18.07 -12.52
C ALA A 57 0.77 19.26 -12.64
N LYS A 58 1.81 19.08 -13.46
CA LYS A 58 2.81 20.12 -13.71
C LYS A 58 2.34 21.06 -14.80
#